data_AF-A0A4S2E7U0-F1
#
_entry.id   AF-A0A4S2E7U0-F1
#
_cell.length_a   1.000
_cell.length_b   1.000
_cell.length_c   1.000
_cell.angle_alpha   90.00
_cell.angle_beta   90.00
_cell.angle_gamma   90.00
#
_symmetry.space_group_name_H-M   'P 1'
#
loop_
_entity.id
_entity.type
_entity.pdbx_description
1 polymer ?
#
loop_
_entity_poly.entity_id
_entity_poly.type
_entity_poly.pdbx_seq_one_letter_code
_entity_poly.pdbx_strand_id
1 'polypeptide(L)' 'LRFIFTCPLFLAQPITFHLARHTFAVFALNNGVPMEVVSKMLGHTNIKTTQIYAKVLNTEVEKGFDVLERKMKV' A
#
# COMPACT_ATOMS: atom_id res chain seq x y z
N LEU A 1 13.36 8.51 -34.28
CA LEU A 1 13.00 9.66 -33.41
C LEU A 1 11.50 9.94 -33.49
N ARG A 2 10.66 9.03 -32.95
CA ARG A 2 9.18 9.14 -33.06
C ARG A 2 8.48 8.22 -32.05
N PHE A 3 8.97 8.18 -30.81
CA PHE A 3 8.45 7.28 -29.75
C PHE A 3 8.14 7.98 -28.41
N ILE A 4 8.18 9.32 -28.36
CA ILE A 4 8.03 10.07 -27.09
C ILE A 4 6.66 10.77 -26.96
N PHE A 5 5.84 10.82 -28.01
CA PHE A 5 4.65 11.69 -28.02
C PHE A 5 3.33 11.08 -27.54
N THR A 6 3.28 9.83 -27.10
CA THR A 6 2.01 9.21 -26.64
C THR A 6 1.70 9.39 -25.16
N CYS A 7 2.65 9.80 -24.32
CA CYS A 7 2.48 9.71 -22.87
C CYS A 7 2.61 11.00 -22.03
N PRO A 8 2.26 12.23 -22.48
CA PRO A 8 2.00 13.31 -21.53
C PRO A 8 0.59 13.23 -20.91
N LEU A 9 -0.35 12.51 -21.53
CA LEU A 9 -1.75 12.50 -21.10
C LEU A 9 -2.03 11.56 -19.90
N PHE A 10 -1.25 10.50 -19.73
CA PHE A 10 -1.39 9.56 -18.60
C PHE A 10 -0.81 10.10 -17.28
N LEU A 11 0.16 11.02 -17.39
CA LEU A 11 0.90 11.62 -16.27
C LEU A 11 0.16 12.74 -15.53
N ALA A 12 -1.09 13.04 -15.88
CA ALA A 12 -1.82 14.20 -15.34
C ALA A 12 -3.25 13.87 -14.88
N GLN A 13 -3.58 12.59 -14.68
CA GLN A 13 -4.88 12.23 -14.12
C GLN A 13 -4.78 12.16 -12.58
N PRO A 14 -5.60 12.91 -11.84
CA PRO A 14 -5.55 12.90 -10.37
C PRO A 14 -5.83 11.49 -9.79
N ILE A 15 -6.54 10.66 -10.56
CA ILE A 15 -6.91 9.29 -10.18
C ILE A 15 -5.70 8.35 -10.19
N THR A 16 -4.79 8.45 -11.16
CA THR A 16 -3.63 7.53 -11.28
C THR A 16 -2.61 7.76 -10.17
N PHE A 17 -2.33 9.01 -9.79
CA PHE A 17 -1.43 9.30 -8.66
C PHE A 17 -2.03 8.90 -7.33
N HIS A 18 -3.33 9.12 -7.14
CA HIS A 18 -4.02 8.70 -5.93
C HIS A 18 -3.97 7.17 -5.80
N LEU A 19 -4.32 6.45 -6.86
CA LEU A 19 -4.24 4.99 -6.88
C LEU A 19 -2.81 4.48 -6.66
N ALA A 20 -1.81 5.09 -7.30
CA ALA A 20 -0.41 4.72 -7.10
C ALA A 20 0.04 4.90 -5.64
N ARG A 21 -0.36 5.99 -4.96
CA ARG A 21 -0.08 6.17 -3.52
C ARG A 21 -0.76 5.13 -2.65
N HIS A 22 -2.02 4.80 -2.95
CA HIS A 22 -2.77 3.76 -2.24
C HIS A 22 -2.11 2.38 -2.43
N THR A 23 -1.76 2.02 -3.66
CA THR A 23 -1.07 0.78 -3.98
C THR A 23 0.31 0.70 -3.32
N PHE A 24 1.07 1.79 -3.31
CA PHE A 24 2.37 1.85 -2.64
C PHE A 24 2.25 1.69 -1.12
N ALA A 25 1.26 2.34 -0.49
CA ALA A 25 1.02 2.22 0.94
C ALA A 25 0.72 0.77 1.34
N VAL A 26 -0.21 0.12 0.64
CA VAL A 26 -0.59 -1.28 0.89
C VAL A 26 0.59 -2.22 0.60
N PHE A 27 1.34 -1.98 -0.47
CA PHE A 27 2.52 -2.78 -0.80
C PHE A 27 3.59 -2.70 0.28
N ALA A 28 3.96 -1.49 0.74
CA ALA A 28 4.97 -1.32 1.79
C ALA A 28 4.55 -1.98 3.10
N LEU A 29 3.27 -1.85 3.47
CA LEU A 29 2.71 -2.50 4.65
C LEU A 29 2.73 -4.04 4.53
N ASN A 30 2.36 -4.60 3.38
CA ASN A 30 2.42 -6.05 3.14
C ASN A 30 3.85 -6.60 3.18
N ASN A 31 4.86 -5.79 2.85
CA ASN A 31 6.27 -6.16 2.99
C ASN A 31 6.81 -5.99 4.42
N GLY A 32 5.94 -5.71 5.42
CA GLY A 32 6.32 -5.60 6.82
C GLY A 32 6.94 -4.26 7.20
N VAL A 33 6.84 -3.22 6.36
CA VAL A 33 7.32 -1.88 6.70
C VAL A 33 6.37 -1.26 7.74
N PRO A 34 6.88 -0.74 8.87
CA PRO A 34 6.04 -0.14 9.89
C PRO A 34 5.33 1.11 9.37
N MET A 35 4.09 1.33 9.84
CA MET A 35 3.22 2.42 9.40
C MET A 35 3.87 3.81 9.48
N GLU A 36 4.70 4.03 10.49
CA GLU A 36 5.40 5.28 10.72
C GLU A 36 6.43 5.59 9.61
N VAL A 37 7.09 4.56 9.08
CA VAL A 37 8.04 4.67 7.96
C VAL A 37 7.28 4.90 6.66
N VAL A 38 6.17 4.19 6.43
CA VAL A 38 5.31 4.39 5.26
C VAL A 38 4.72 5.81 5.25
N SER A 39 4.29 6.31 6.42
CA SER A 39 3.78 7.69 6.57
C SER A 39 4.84 8.73 6.23
N LYS A 40 6.10 8.53 6.68
CA LYS A 40 7.25 9.37 6.30
C LYS A 40 7.58 9.29 4.80
N MET A 41 7.55 8.10 4.19
CA MET A 41 7.76 7.92 2.74
C MET A 41 6.68 8.61 1.91
N LEU A 42 5.45 8.63 2.39
CA LEU A 42 4.34 9.35 1.77
C LEU A 42 4.33 10.85 2.12
N GLY A 43 5.29 11.36 2.90
CA GLY A 43 5.37 12.77 3.27
C GLY A 43 4.17 13.27 4.08
N HIS A 44 3.48 12.37 4.79
CA HIS A 44 2.38 12.76 5.67
C HIS A 44 2.93 13.28 6.98
N THR A 45 2.62 14.52 7.34
CA THR A 45 2.98 15.11 8.64
C THR A 45 2.18 14.48 9.79
N ASN A 46 1.06 13.83 9.48
CA ASN A 46 0.15 13.24 10.46
C ASN A 46 -0.13 11.77 10.12
N ILE A 47 0.19 10.87 11.05
CA ILE A 47 0.05 9.41 10.88
C ILE A 47 -1.43 8.99 10.84
N LYS A 48 -2.36 9.82 11.34
CA LYS A 48 -3.80 9.53 11.37
C LYS A 48 -4.38 9.18 9.98
N THR A 49 -3.91 9.82 8.92
CA THR A 49 -4.37 9.52 7.54
C THR A 49 -3.83 8.20 7.02
N THR A 50 -2.65 7.78 7.48
CA THR A 50 -2.05 6.49 7.10
C THR A 50 -2.60 5.33 7.95
N GLN A 51 -3.12 5.59 9.16
CA GLN A 51 -3.76 4.57 10.02
C GLN A 51 -4.96 3.89 9.38
N ILE A 52 -5.62 4.53 8.40
CA ILE A 52 -6.72 3.94 7.64
C ILE A 52 -6.29 2.64 6.94
N TYR A 53 -5.01 2.55 6.54
CA TYR A 53 -4.43 1.35 5.92
C TYR A 53 -4.10 0.23 6.93
N ALA A 54 -4.02 0.52 8.23
CA ALA A 54 -3.74 -0.49 9.25
C ALA A 54 -4.88 -1.52 9.39
N LYS A 55 -6.13 -1.13 9.09
CA LYS A 55 -7.26 -2.07 9.07
C LYS A 55 -7.07 -3.19 8.05
N VAL A 56 -6.46 -2.89 6.90
CA VAL A 56 -6.22 -3.87 5.83
C VAL A 56 -5.19 -4.91 6.28
N LEU A 57 -4.15 -4.48 7.01
CA LEU A 57 -3.13 -5.38 7.55
C LEU A 57 -3.71 -6.40 8.54
N ASN A 58 -4.59 -5.98 9.45
CA ASN A 58 -5.16 -6.89 10.44
C ASN A 58 -5.90 -8.05 9.79
N THR A 59 -6.65 -7.79 8.72
CA THR A 59 -7.40 -8.82 7.99
C THR A 59 -6.47 -9.84 7.32
N GLU A 60 -5.31 -9.40 6.80
CA GLU A 60 -4.35 -10.30 6.14
C GLU A 60 -3.54 -11.11 7.17
N VAL A 61 -3.20 -10.50 8.29
CA VAL A 61 -2.53 -11.17 9.42
C VAL A 61 -3.44 -12.25 10.01
N GLU A 62 -4.72 -11.96 10.22
CA GLU A 62 -5.73 -12.92 10.70
C GLU A 62 -5.82 -14.15 9.77
N LYS A 63 -5.90 -13.94 8.45
CA LYS A 63 -5.86 -15.03 7.47
C LYS A 63 -4.56 -15.86 7.55
N GLY A 64 -3.43 -15.20 7.78
CA GLY A 64 -2.15 -15.87 7.98
C GLY A 64 -2.14 -16.77 9.21
N PHE A 65 -2.71 -16.28 10.33
CA PHE A 65 -2.88 -17.05 11.55
C PHE A 65 -3.83 -18.25 11.37
N ASP A 66 -4.96 -18.09 10.66
CA ASP A 66 -5.89 -19.19 10.36
C ASP A 66 -5.23 -20.33 9.56
N VAL A 67 -4.33 -19.98 8.63
CA VAL A 67 -3.58 -20.96 7.84
C VAL A 67 -2.55 -21.69 8.71
N LEU A 68 -1.89 -20.97 9.61
CA LEU A 68 -0.93 -21.55 10.57
C LEU A 68 -1.64 -22.48 11.56
N GLU A 69 -2.79 -22.09 12.10
CA GLU A 69 -3.57 -22.90 13.04
C GLU A 69 -4.02 -24.21 12.38
N ARG A 70 -4.47 -24.16 11.12
CA ARG A 70 -4.80 -25.38 10.35
C ARG A 70 -3.61 -26.29 10.11
N LYS A 71 -2.40 -25.75 9.93
CA LYS A 71 -1.17 -26.54 9.76
C LYS A 71 -0.66 -27.16 11.07
N MET A 72 -0.90 -26.51 12.21
CA MET A 72 -0.52 -27.05 13.53
C MET A 72 -1.50 -28.09 14.08
N LYS A 73 -2.75 -28.12 13.58
CA LYS A 73 -3.78 -29.11 13.94
C LYS A 73 -3.71 -30.43 13.14
N VAL A 74 -2.69 -30.61 12.29
CA VAL A 74 -2.38 -31.87 11.57
C VAL A 74 -1.21 -32.55 12.26
#